data_AF-A0A7C1EIN4-F1
#
_entry.id   AF-A0A7C1EIN4-F1
#
_cell.length_a   1.000
_cell.length_b   1.000
_cell.length_c   1.000
_cell.angle_alpha   90.00
_cell.angle_beta   90.00
_cell.angle_gamma   90.00
#
_symmetry.space_group_name_H-M   'P 1'
#
loop_
_entity.id
_entity.type
_entity.pdbx_description
1 polymer ?
#
loop_
_entity_poly.entity_id
_entity_poly.type
_entity_poly.pdbx_seq_one_letter_code
_entity_poly.pdbx_strand_id
1 'polypeptide(L)'
;MKLDDRTLRLIAVGASITANCHTCLQTNIARALQCGADEQEIAEAIEVGKMVRKGAASKMDQFVSSLGQDVADIPIKDCGCS
;
A
#
# COMPACT_ATOMS: atom_id res chain seq x y z
N MET A 1 -12.43 18.75 -0.81
CA MET A 1 -12.62 17.30 -0.56
C MET A 1 -13.82 17.14 0.39
N LYS A 2 -14.60 16.05 0.33
CA LYS A 2 -15.81 15.88 1.17
C LYS A 2 -15.55 15.19 2.52
N LEU A 3 -14.45 14.43 2.62
CA LEU A 3 -14.03 13.79 3.86
C LEU A 3 -13.46 14.82 4.82
N ASP A 4 -13.72 14.64 6.12
CA ASP A 4 -13.03 15.40 7.16
C ASP A 4 -11.55 14.98 7.25
N ASP A 5 -10.74 15.86 7.84
CA ASP A 5 -9.29 15.67 7.87
C ASP A 5 -8.87 14.43 8.67
N ARG A 6 -9.59 14.08 9.75
CA ARG A 6 -9.28 12.91 10.58
C ARG A 6 -9.48 11.62 9.78
N THR A 7 -10.65 11.47 9.15
CA THR A 7 -10.97 10.34 8.27
C THR A 7 -9.99 10.26 7.10
N LEU A 8 -9.68 11.40 6.47
CA LEU A 8 -8.73 11.46 5.37
C LEU A 8 -7.33 10.96 5.79
N ARG A 9 -6.86 11.33 6.99
CA ARG A 9 -5.55 10.92 7.49
C ARG A 9 -5.49 9.44 7.87
N LEU A 10 -6.55 8.88 8.47
CA LEU A 10 -6.63 7.44 8.74
C LEU A 10 -6.57 6.61 7.44
N ILE A 11 -7.29 7.05 6.40
CA ILE A 11 -7.20 6.44 5.07
C ILE A 11 -5.77 6.53 4.52
N ALA A 12 -5.13 7.69 4.67
CA ALA A 12 -3.76 7.90 4.19
C ALA A 12 -2.72 7.06 4.95
N VAL A 13 -2.94 6.75 6.24
CA VAL A 13 -2.12 5.80 7.01
C VAL A 13 -2.21 4.41 6.38
N GLY A 14 -3.41 3.88 6.16
CA GLY A 14 -3.62 2.58 5.53
C GLY A 14 -3.01 2.52 4.12
N ALA A 15 -3.23 3.54 3.30
CA ALA A 15 -2.67 3.65 1.96
C ALA A 15 -1.12 3.68 1.96
N SER A 16 -0.51 4.36 2.95
CA SER A 16 0.95 4.41 3.09
C SER A 16 1.55 3.03 3.38
N ILE A 17 0.88 2.20 4.18
CA ILE A 17 1.27 0.82 4.46
C ILE A 17 1.17 -0.03 3.19
N THR A 18 0.07 0.10 2.45
CA THR A 18 -0.14 -0.63 1.19
C THR A 18 0.94 -0.30 0.16
N ALA A 19 1.33 0.97 0.06
CA ALA A 19 2.37 1.44 -0.85
C ALA A 19 3.81 1.23 -0.34
N ASN A 20 4.00 0.69 0.88
CA ASN A 20 5.32 0.57 1.54
C ASN A 20 6.09 1.91 1.65
N CYS A 21 5.38 3.04 1.78
CA CYS A 21 6.02 4.36 1.90
C CYS A 21 6.24 4.74 3.38
N HIS A 22 7.44 4.50 3.91
CA HIS A 22 7.79 4.77 5.30
C HIS A 22 7.61 6.24 5.71
N THR A 23 8.08 7.18 4.89
CA THR A 23 7.98 8.62 5.16
C THR A 23 6.54 9.11 5.10
N CYS A 24 5.75 8.59 4.14
CA CYS A 24 4.32 8.87 4.05
C CYS A 24 3.58 8.38 5.30
N LEU A 25 3.91 7.18 5.79
CA LEU A 25 3.31 6.59 6.98
C LEU A 25 3.53 7.47 8.20
N GLN A 26 4.79 7.83 8.48
CA GLN A 26 5.14 8.70 9.62
C GLN A 26 4.41 10.04 9.55
N THR A 27 4.38 10.66 8.37
CA THR A 27 3.71 11.94 8.15
C THR A 27 2.20 11.85 8.39
N ASN A 28 1.55 10.80 7.90
CA ASN A 28 0.10 10.66 8.04
C ASN A 28 -0.31 10.24 9.45
N ILE A 29 0.48 9.44 10.17
CA ILE A 29 0.26 9.13 11.60
C ILE A 29 0.30 10.41 12.44
N ALA A 30 1.36 11.22 12.29
CA ALA A 30 1.51 12.47 13.03
C ALA A 30 0.34 13.43 12.79
N ARG A 31 -0.12 13.53 11.53
CA ARG A 31 -1.28 14.35 11.16
C ARG A 31 -2.61 13.77 11.65
N ALA A 32 -2.78 12.45 11.65
CA ALA A 32 -3.98 11.81 12.19
C ALA A 32 -4.15 12.14 13.68
N LEU A 33 -3.07 12.04 14.46
CA LEU A 33 -3.05 12.42 15.88
C LEU A 33 -3.40 13.91 16.08
N GLN A 34 -2.84 14.80 15.25
CA GLN A 34 -3.18 16.24 15.28
C GLN A 34 -4.66 16.52 14.97
N CYS A 35 -5.29 15.66 14.16
CA CYS A 35 -6.72 15.72 13.85
C CYS A 35 -7.60 15.02 14.89
N GLY A 36 -7.05 14.53 16.00
CA GLY A 36 -7.80 13.89 17.08
C GLY A 36 -8.15 12.42 16.82
N ALA A 37 -7.42 11.73 15.94
CA ALA A 37 -7.45 10.27 15.94
C ALA A 37 -6.72 9.72 17.17
N ASP A 38 -7.19 8.60 17.71
CA ASP A 38 -6.51 7.91 18.81
C ASP A 38 -5.56 6.81 18.30
N GLU A 39 -4.78 6.24 19.22
CA GLU A 39 -3.80 5.19 18.88
C GLU A 39 -4.48 3.92 18.34
N GLN A 40 -5.68 3.61 18.80
CA GLN A 40 -6.42 2.41 18.40
C GLN A 40 -6.89 2.53 16.94
N GLU A 41 -7.43 3.69 16.54
CA GLU A 41 -7.82 3.94 15.15
C GLU A 41 -6.64 3.88 14.19
N ILE A 42 -5.48 4.39 14.62
CA ILE A 42 -4.25 4.31 13.83
C ILE A 42 -3.79 2.86 13.69
N ALA A 43 -3.82 2.09 14.78
CA ALA A 43 -3.50 0.67 14.76
C ALA A 43 -4.43 -0.11 13.82
N GLU A 44 -5.74 0.17 13.85
CA GLU A 44 -6.72 -0.44 12.96
C GLU A 44 -6.47 -0.08 11.49
N ALA A 45 -6.19 1.19 11.18
CA ALA A 45 -5.82 1.62 9.84
C ALA A 45 -4.54 0.94 9.33
N ILE A 46 -3.55 0.73 10.21
CA ILE A 46 -2.33 -0.01 9.90
C ILE A 46 -2.65 -1.47 9.58
N GLU A 47 -3.47 -2.15 10.39
CA GLU A 47 -3.85 -3.55 10.15
C GLU A 47 -4.63 -3.71 8.84
N VAL A 48 -5.56 -2.81 8.54
CA VAL A 48 -6.24 -2.78 7.23
C VAL A 48 -5.23 -2.62 6.09
N GLY A 49 -4.29 -1.68 6.20
CA GLY A 49 -3.23 -1.49 5.21
C GLY A 49 -2.35 -2.73 5.00
N LYS A 50 -2.01 -3.44 6.10
CA LYS A 50 -1.24 -4.71 6.05
C LYS A 50 -2.01 -5.81 5.35
N MET A 51 -3.31 -5.96 5.62
CA MET A 51 -4.18 -6.93 4.97
C MET A 51 -4.25 -6.69 3.46
N VAL A 52 -4.48 -5.44 3.03
CA VAL A 52 -4.52 -5.08 1.61
C VAL A 52 -3.17 -5.34 0.94
N ARG A 53 -2.06 -4.94 1.58
CA ARG A 53 -0.71 -5.21 1.08
C ARG A 53 -0.46 -6.70 0.89
N LYS A 54 -0.82 -7.52 1.89
CA LYS A 54 -0.66 -8.98 1.83
C LYS A 54 -1.45 -9.55 0.65
N GLY A 55 -2.70 -9.13 0.46
CA GLY A 55 -3.52 -9.55 -0.66
C GLY A 55 -2.90 -9.20 -2.02
N ALA A 56 -2.40 -7.97 -2.16
CA ALA A 56 -1.71 -7.51 -3.37
C ALA A 56 -0.44 -8.33 -3.65
N ALA A 57 0.41 -8.55 -2.64
CA ALA A 57 1.61 -9.36 -2.76
C ALA A 57 1.28 -10.81 -3.15
N SER A 58 0.33 -11.45 -2.46
CA SER A 58 -0.07 -12.82 -2.77
C SER A 58 -0.63 -12.98 -4.18
N LYS A 59 -1.35 -11.98 -4.71
CA LYS A 59 -1.82 -12.00 -6.10
C LYS A 59 -0.67 -11.84 -7.10
N MET A 60 0.30 -10.99 -6.78
CA MET A 60 1.51 -10.87 -7.58
C MET A 60 2.31 -12.17 -7.59
N ASP A 61 2.49 -12.81 -6.43
CA ASP A 61 3.18 -14.11 -6.32
C ASP A 61 2.48 -15.20 -7.13
N GLN A 62 1.14 -15.23 -7.11
CA GLN A 62 0.34 -16.14 -7.95
C GLN A 62 0.58 -15.88 -9.45
N PHE A 63 0.60 -14.61 -9.87
CA PHE A 63 0.87 -14.24 -11.25
C PHE A 63 2.29 -14.63 -11.68
N VAL A 64 3.30 -14.32 -10.87
CA VAL A 64 4.69 -14.77 -11.15
C VAL A 64 4.78 -16.29 -11.24
N SER A 65 4.07 -17.01 -10.37
CA SER A 65 4.04 -18.48 -10.41
C SER A 65 3.39 -19.01 -11.69
N SER A 66 2.33 -18.36 -12.20
CA SER A 66 1.72 -18.75 -13.48
C SER A 66 2.62 -18.44 -14.67
N LEU A 67 3.43 -17.38 -14.61
CA LEU A 67 4.40 -17.09 -15.67
C LEU A 67 5.39 -18.24 -15.89
N GLY A 68 5.71 -19.05 -14.87
CA GLY A 68 6.55 -20.24 -15.03
C GLY A 68 6.10 -21.24 -16.12
N GLN A 69 4.81 -21.21 -16.49
CA GLN A 69 4.26 -22.01 -17.60
C GLN A 69 4.46 -21.33 -18.97
N ASP A 70 4.60 -20.00 -19.00
CA ASP A 70 4.52 -19.15 -20.19
C ASP A 70 5.73 -18.21 -20.38
N VAL A 71 6.83 -18.36 -19.60
CA VAL A 71 8.02 -17.48 -19.67
C VAL A 71 8.60 -17.40 -21.08
N ALA A 72 8.48 -18.50 -21.84
CA ALA A 72 8.96 -18.60 -23.21
C ALA A 72 8.23 -17.66 -24.19
N ASP A 73 7.01 -17.22 -23.86
CA ASP A 73 6.15 -16.39 -24.72
C ASP A 73 6.11 -14.92 -24.30
N ILE A 74 6.86 -14.52 -23.26
CA ILE A 74 6.95 -13.11 -22.84
C ILE A 74 7.74 -12.34 -23.91
N PRO A 75 7.15 -11.34 -24.60
CA PRO A 75 7.87 -10.58 -25.62
C PRO A 75 9.05 -9.84 -24.99
N ILE A 76 10.27 -10.23 -25.36
CA ILE A 76 11.48 -9.49 -24.99
C ILE A 76 11.47 -8.19 -25.80
N LYS A 77 10.97 -7.12 -25.18
CA LYS A 77 11.18 -5.78 -25.70
C LYS A 77 12.63 -5.41 -25.36
N ASP A 78 13.42 -5.16 -26.40
CA ASP A 78 14.81 -4.73 -26.28
C ASP A 78 14.87 -3.59 -25.26
N CYS A 79 15.51 -3.84 -24.11
CA CYS A 79 15.63 -2.84 -23.07
C CYS A 79 16.70 -1.87 -23.56
N GLY A 80 16.27 -0.76 -24.18
CA GLY A 80 17.12 0.27 -24.79
C GLY A 80 17.95 1.06 -23.78
N CYS A 81 18.65 0.37 -22.88
CA CYS A 81 19.66 0.92 -22.01
C CYS A 81 20.89 1.25 -22.87
N SER A 82 21.05 2.54 -23.14
CA SER A 82 22.25 3.13 -23.77
C SER A 82 23.41 3.23 -22.79
#